data_AF-A0A9N9WAC6-F1
#
_entry.id   AF-A0A9N9WAC6-F1
#
_cell.length_a   1.000
_cell.length_b   1.000
_cell.length_c   1.000
_cell.angle_alpha   90.00
_cell.angle_beta   90.00
_cell.angle_gamma   90.00
#
_symmetry.space_group_name_H-M   'P 1'
#
loop_
_entity.id
_entity.type
_entity.pdbx_description
1 polymer ?
#
loop_
_entity_poly.entity_id
_entity_poly.type
_entity_poly.pdbx_seq_one_letter_code
_entity_poly.pdbx_strand_id
1 'polypeptide(L)'
;MQAVPPFGLPARLHVAALSRRRARVLRARADRYLTLLLTVAVFYALPVMQFVFTFQIFLNFSGSLDVCYYNFLCAHPAGLVSDFNHVFSNLGYLLLGALFMLQLRRRQARRDARPRNEEYGIPAHYGLLAALGAGMMVVALLSATYHICPNRLNFQFDTSFMYVLAVLSMVKIYQSRHPDVNARAHATFGVLAVLIALVVWGVLGGGAFFWGVFTVLHVFTILLLSLHIYYLGQFRFEKDIIQRAARELRENPGRGLRPLYTARLVMVLLGNSANWAIALYG
;
A
#
# COMPACT_ATOMS: atom_id res chain seq x y z
N MET A 1 2.06 14.99 49.55
CA MET A 1 1.18 15.02 48.37
C MET A 1 2.06 15.03 47.13
N GLN A 2 2.09 13.93 46.36
CA GLN A 2 2.83 13.90 45.09
C GLN A 2 2.03 14.71 44.05
N ALA A 3 2.67 15.70 43.45
CA ALA A 3 2.06 16.57 42.43
C ALA A 3 1.61 15.72 41.24
N VAL A 4 0.31 15.73 40.95
CA VAL A 4 -0.25 15.11 39.75
C VAL A 4 0.20 15.96 38.55
N PRO A 5 0.99 15.41 37.61
CA PRO A 5 1.45 16.18 36.46
C PRO A 5 0.25 16.57 35.57
N PRO A 6 0.30 17.73 34.90
CA PRO A 6 -0.76 18.12 33.99
C PRO A 6 -0.93 17.03 32.92
N PHE A 7 -2.17 16.61 32.69
CA PHE A 7 -2.57 15.50 31.80
C PHE A 7 -2.25 14.06 32.27
N GLY A 8 -1.81 13.86 33.53
CA GLY A 8 -1.63 12.52 34.11
C GLY A 8 -0.51 11.68 33.47
N LEU A 9 0.43 12.32 32.79
CA LEU A 9 1.57 11.65 32.15
C LEU A 9 2.84 11.78 33.00
N PRO A 10 3.60 10.69 33.21
CA PRO A 10 4.81 10.73 34.04
C PRO A 10 5.90 11.63 33.43
N ALA A 11 6.74 12.22 34.27
CA ALA A 11 7.82 13.15 33.90
C ALA A 11 8.86 12.57 32.93
N ARG A 12 8.94 11.23 32.81
CA ARG A 12 9.70 10.52 31.77
C ARG A 12 8.72 9.74 30.89
N LEU A 13 8.48 10.25 29.69
CA LEU A 13 7.64 9.59 28.69
C LEU A 13 8.47 8.57 27.90
N HIS A 14 8.23 7.28 28.11
CA HIS A 14 8.82 6.23 27.27
C HIS A 14 7.92 5.95 26.06
N VAL A 15 8.50 5.55 24.92
CA VAL A 15 7.72 5.20 23.71
C VAL A 15 6.73 4.05 23.99
N ALA A 16 7.03 3.16 24.92
CA ALA A 16 6.10 2.13 25.38
C ALA A 16 4.89 2.71 26.15
N ALA A 17 5.06 3.82 26.87
CA ALA A 17 3.97 4.53 27.55
C ALA A 17 3.03 5.25 26.57
N LEU A 18 3.48 5.48 25.34
CA LEU A 18 2.63 5.90 24.22
C LEU A 18 1.82 4.74 23.62
N SER A 19 2.09 3.48 24.00
CA SER A 19 1.26 2.33 23.63
C SER A 19 0.36 1.91 24.79
N ARG A 20 -0.85 2.47 24.87
CA ARG A 20 -1.81 2.25 25.96
C ARG A 20 -2.59 0.93 25.83
N ARG A 21 -2.51 0.25 24.68
CA ARG A 21 -3.22 -1.01 24.43
C ARG A 21 -2.39 -2.22 24.83
N ARG A 22 -3.05 -3.20 25.47
CA ARG A 22 -2.43 -4.49 25.82
C ARG A 22 -1.82 -5.18 24.60
N ALA A 23 -0.62 -5.74 24.75
CA ALA A 23 0.12 -6.42 23.69
C ALA A 23 -0.68 -7.53 22.99
N ARG A 24 -1.50 -8.29 23.74
CA ARG A 24 -2.38 -9.34 23.20
C ARG A 24 -3.38 -8.80 22.17
N VAL A 25 -3.97 -7.64 22.44
CA VAL A 25 -4.94 -6.99 21.53
C VAL A 25 -4.22 -6.51 20.26
N LEU A 26 -3.01 -5.96 20.41
CA LEU A 26 -2.20 -5.51 19.29
C LEU A 26 -1.77 -6.67 18.37
N ARG A 27 -1.38 -7.82 18.95
CA ARG A 27 -1.07 -9.05 18.19
C ARG A 27 -2.29 -9.57 17.44
N ALA A 28 -3.42 -9.77 18.14
CA ALA A 28 -4.64 -10.26 17.52
C ALA A 28 -5.14 -9.36 16.37
N ARG A 29 -4.93 -8.04 16.45
CA ARG A 29 -5.24 -7.12 15.34
C ARG A 29 -4.28 -7.25 14.16
N ALA A 30 -2.99 -7.45 14.43
CA ALA A 30 -1.99 -7.65 13.39
C ALA A 30 -2.18 -8.97 12.66
N ASP A 31 -2.52 -10.05 13.37
CA ASP A 31 -2.69 -11.39 12.80
C ASP A 31 -3.88 -11.46 11.83
N ARG A 32 -4.92 -10.67 12.06
CA ARG A 32 -6.05 -10.53 11.12
C ARG A 32 -5.63 -10.06 9.72
N TYR A 33 -4.55 -9.29 9.59
CA TYR A 33 -4.06 -8.87 8.27
C TYR A 33 -3.58 -10.05 7.45
N LEU A 34 -2.85 -10.99 8.06
CA LEU A 34 -2.38 -12.19 7.38
C LEU A 34 -3.56 -13.08 6.97
N THR A 35 -4.47 -13.36 7.90
CA THR A 35 -5.63 -14.23 7.61
C THR A 35 -6.48 -13.65 6.47
N LEU A 36 -6.82 -12.37 6.52
CA LEU A 36 -7.61 -11.73 5.46
C LEU A 36 -6.85 -11.72 4.13
N LEU A 37 -5.56 -11.40 4.14
CA LEU A 37 -4.76 -11.44 2.91
C LEU A 37 -4.77 -12.82 2.26
N LEU A 38 -4.56 -13.89 3.05
CA LEU A 38 -4.57 -15.25 2.53
C LEU A 38 -5.96 -15.65 2.00
N THR A 39 -7.03 -15.26 2.69
CA THR A 39 -8.39 -15.47 2.18
C THR A 39 -8.59 -14.77 0.84
N VAL A 40 -8.28 -13.48 0.75
CA VAL A 40 -8.38 -12.72 -0.51
C VAL A 40 -7.49 -13.37 -1.59
N ALA A 41 -6.26 -13.75 -1.27
CA ALA A 41 -5.33 -14.38 -2.21
C ALA A 41 -5.88 -15.70 -2.78
N VAL A 42 -6.49 -16.56 -1.96
CA VAL A 42 -7.08 -17.81 -2.45
C VAL A 42 -8.24 -17.55 -3.40
N PHE A 43 -9.21 -16.73 -2.98
CA PHE A 43 -10.38 -16.42 -3.82
C PHE A 43 -10.02 -15.66 -5.09
N TYR A 44 -8.90 -14.94 -5.09
CA TYR A 44 -8.45 -14.17 -6.23
C TYR A 44 -7.55 -14.98 -7.17
N ALA A 45 -6.62 -15.78 -6.65
CA ALA A 45 -5.68 -16.55 -7.47
C ALA A 45 -6.34 -17.77 -8.14
N LEU A 46 -7.34 -18.40 -7.52
CA LEU A 46 -8.02 -19.57 -8.10
C LEU A 46 -8.65 -19.26 -9.48
N PRO A 47 -9.48 -18.19 -9.64
CA PRO A 47 -9.98 -17.79 -10.95
C PRO A 47 -8.88 -17.45 -11.95
N VAL A 48 -7.78 -16.83 -11.52
CA VAL A 48 -6.66 -16.47 -12.40
C VAL A 48 -6.03 -17.72 -13.02
N MET A 49 -5.74 -18.71 -12.19
CA MET A 49 -5.21 -19.98 -12.65
C MET A 49 -6.16 -20.67 -13.62
N GLN A 50 -7.48 -20.63 -13.34
CA GLN A 50 -8.50 -21.17 -14.23
C GLN A 50 -8.52 -20.44 -15.58
N PHE A 51 -8.53 -19.12 -15.58
CA PHE A 51 -8.53 -18.32 -16.82
C PHE A 51 -7.29 -18.55 -17.66
N VAL A 52 -6.10 -18.52 -17.06
CA VAL A 52 -4.84 -18.77 -17.78
C VAL A 52 -4.85 -20.16 -18.42
N PHE A 53 -5.29 -21.19 -17.68
CA PHE A 53 -5.39 -22.55 -18.21
C PHE A 53 -6.37 -22.64 -19.40
N THR A 54 -7.56 -22.05 -19.27
CA THR A 54 -8.54 -22.02 -20.35
C THR A 54 -8.03 -21.28 -21.58
N PHE A 55 -7.39 -20.12 -21.41
CA PHE A 55 -6.83 -19.37 -22.53
C PHE A 55 -5.65 -20.09 -23.19
N GLN A 56 -4.84 -20.81 -22.43
CA GLN A 56 -3.77 -21.65 -22.98
C GLN A 56 -4.31 -22.80 -23.84
N ILE A 57 -5.39 -23.47 -23.41
CA ILE A 57 -6.06 -24.48 -24.22
C ILE A 57 -6.61 -23.86 -25.51
N PHE A 58 -7.27 -22.71 -25.39
CA PHE A 58 -7.86 -22.03 -26.54
C PHE A 58 -6.80 -21.54 -27.53
N LEU A 59 -5.67 -21.01 -27.06
CA LEU A 59 -4.51 -20.63 -27.85
C LEU A 59 -3.98 -21.83 -28.66
N ASN A 60 -3.77 -22.96 -28.00
CA ASN A 60 -3.23 -24.17 -28.64
C ASN A 60 -4.21 -24.79 -29.65
N PHE A 61 -5.52 -24.70 -29.40
CA PHE A 61 -6.54 -25.24 -30.31
C PHE A 61 -6.79 -24.30 -31.51
N SER A 62 -6.94 -23.00 -31.27
CA SER A 62 -7.27 -22.02 -32.29
C SER A 62 -6.05 -21.59 -33.13
N GLY A 63 -4.84 -21.68 -32.56
CA GLY A 63 -3.63 -21.11 -33.14
C GLY A 63 -3.60 -19.57 -33.17
N SER A 64 -4.59 -18.89 -32.59
CA SER A 64 -4.69 -17.43 -32.61
C SER A 64 -3.80 -16.80 -31.53
N LEU A 65 -2.74 -16.12 -31.98
CA LEU A 65 -1.82 -15.40 -31.08
C LEU A 65 -2.42 -14.10 -30.51
N ASP A 66 -3.65 -13.72 -30.88
CA ASP A 66 -4.35 -12.54 -30.37
C ASP A 66 -5.04 -12.78 -29.02
N VAL A 67 -4.94 -14.00 -28.50
CA VAL A 67 -5.49 -14.41 -27.20
C VAL A 67 -4.52 -14.06 -26.06
N CYS A 68 -3.22 -14.28 -26.29
CA CYS A 68 -2.14 -14.02 -25.34
C CYS A 68 -1.05 -13.18 -26.05
N TYR A 69 -0.92 -11.91 -25.67
CA TYR A 69 -0.09 -10.91 -26.33
C TYR A 69 1.37 -10.99 -25.88
N TYR A 70 2.13 -11.95 -26.40
CA TYR A 70 3.55 -12.09 -26.08
C TYR A 70 4.41 -11.07 -26.83
N ASN A 71 5.48 -10.62 -26.17
CA ASN A 71 6.55 -9.89 -26.84
C ASN A 71 7.60 -10.89 -27.36
N PHE A 72 7.38 -11.40 -28.57
CA PHE A 72 8.26 -12.41 -29.17
C PHE A 72 9.72 -11.96 -29.40
N LEU A 73 10.00 -10.65 -29.40
CA LEU A 73 11.37 -10.14 -29.50
C LEU A 73 12.18 -10.41 -28.22
N CYS A 74 11.53 -10.44 -27.06
CA CYS A 74 12.17 -10.60 -25.75
C CYS A 74 11.80 -11.91 -25.03
N ALA A 75 10.81 -12.63 -25.53
CA ALA A 75 10.36 -13.90 -24.96
C ALA A 75 11.37 -15.01 -25.30
N HIS A 76 11.89 -15.65 -24.27
CA HIS A 76 12.73 -16.84 -24.41
C HIS A 76 11.91 -18.06 -24.00
N PRO A 77 11.46 -18.88 -24.97
CA PRO A 77 10.62 -20.03 -24.68
C PRO A 77 11.42 -21.15 -24.03
N ALA A 78 10.79 -21.88 -23.10
CA ALA A 78 11.32 -23.12 -22.56
C ALA A 78 10.18 -24.11 -22.29
N GLY A 79 10.25 -25.29 -22.92
CA GLY A 79 9.22 -26.31 -22.81
C GLY A 79 7.85 -25.79 -23.29
N LEU A 80 6.85 -25.86 -22.41
CA LEU A 80 5.46 -25.45 -22.69
C LEU A 80 5.18 -23.96 -22.45
N VAL A 81 6.18 -23.18 -22.04
CA VAL A 81 6.00 -21.76 -21.70
C VAL A 81 6.72 -20.90 -22.72
N SER A 82 5.97 -20.09 -23.47
CA SER A 82 6.49 -19.20 -24.50
C SER A 82 7.34 -18.06 -23.93
N ASP A 83 7.03 -17.59 -22.72
CA ASP A 83 7.69 -16.47 -22.04
C ASP A 83 8.35 -16.91 -20.71
N PHE A 84 9.23 -17.92 -20.79
CA PHE A 84 9.79 -18.55 -19.59
C PHE A 84 10.72 -17.63 -18.80
N ASN A 85 11.49 -16.77 -19.46
CA ASN A 85 12.38 -15.82 -18.81
C ASN A 85 11.64 -14.88 -17.85
N HIS A 86 10.48 -14.35 -18.25
CA HIS A 86 9.69 -13.50 -17.36
C HIS A 86 9.03 -14.27 -16.21
N VAL A 87 8.57 -15.51 -16.45
CA VAL A 87 8.12 -16.41 -15.37
C VAL A 87 9.24 -16.71 -14.38
N PHE A 88 10.45 -17.04 -14.87
CA PHE A 88 11.61 -17.33 -14.05
C PHE A 88 12.07 -16.12 -13.24
N SER A 89 12.05 -14.92 -13.82
CA SER A 89 12.43 -13.69 -13.11
C SER A 89 11.57 -13.43 -11.86
N ASN A 90 10.31 -13.88 -11.86
CA ASN A 90 9.41 -13.77 -10.72
C ASN A 90 9.72 -14.75 -9.58
N LEU A 91 10.49 -15.81 -9.83
CA LEU A 91 10.95 -16.73 -8.80
C LEU A 91 11.77 -16.00 -7.71
N GLY A 92 12.51 -14.95 -8.10
CA GLY A 92 13.25 -14.12 -7.15
C GLY A 92 12.36 -13.49 -6.08
N TYR A 93 11.22 -12.90 -6.47
CA TYR A 93 10.25 -12.33 -5.53
C TYR A 93 9.63 -13.39 -4.63
N LEU A 94 9.32 -14.57 -5.17
CA LEU A 94 8.80 -15.70 -4.40
C LEU A 94 9.80 -16.15 -3.32
N LEU A 95 11.07 -16.31 -3.69
CA LEU A 95 12.14 -16.72 -2.78
C LEU A 95 12.42 -15.65 -1.72
N LEU A 96 12.42 -14.37 -2.09
CA LEU A 96 12.60 -13.25 -1.16
C LEU A 96 11.45 -13.16 -0.15
N GLY A 97 10.20 -13.36 -0.60
CA GLY A 97 9.04 -13.43 0.29
C GLY A 97 9.13 -14.62 1.28
N ALA A 98 9.55 -15.79 0.79
CA ALA A 98 9.76 -16.97 1.63
C ALA A 98 10.91 -16.77 2.65
N LEU A 99 12.03 -16.19 2.21
CA LEU A 99 13.15 -15.84 3.07
C LEU A 99 12.73 -14.83 4.15
N PHE A 100 11.96 -13.82 3.78
CA PHE A 100 11.40 -12.85 4.72
C PHE A 100 10.53 -13.52 5.79
N MET A 101 9.65 -14.44 5.38
CA MET A 101 8.81 -15.23 6.30
C MET A 101 9.65 -16.10 7.23
N LEU A 102 10.71 -16.74 6.73
CA LEU A 102 11.64 -17.52 7.55
C LEU A 102 12.37 -16.64 8.58
N GLN A 103 12.87 -15.48 8.18
CA GLN A 103 13.49 -14.52 9.09
C GLN A 103 12.50 -14.03 10.17
N LEU A 104 11.25 -13.80 9.79
CA LEU A 104 10.20 -13.40 10.71
C LEU A 104 9.90 -14.48 11.76
N ARG A 105 9.79 -15.75 11.34
CA ARG A 105 9.63 -16.90 12.24
C ARG A 105 10.81 -17.06 13.19
N ARG A 106 12.04 -16.96 12.68
CA ARG A 106 13.26 -16.98 13.51
C ARG A 106 13.26 -15.84 14.54
N ARG A 107 12.82 -14.65 14.14
CA ARG A 107 12.68 -13.49 15.04
C ARG A 107 11.61 -13.69 16.10
N GLN A 108 10.48 -14.33 15.77
CA GLN A 108 9.43 -14.69 16.73
C GLN A 108 9.95 -15.71 17.74
N ALA A 109 10.52 -16.83 17.28
CA ALA A 109 11.06 -17.88 18.15
C ALA A 109 12.12 -17.33 19.12
N ARG A 110 13.03 -16.46 18.65
CA ARG A 110 14.02 -15.78 19.52
C ARG A 110 13.35 -14.87 20.54
N ARG A 111 12.23 -14.23 20.18
CA ARG A 111 11.48 -13.32 21.06
C ARG A 111 10.73 -14.08 22.14
N ASP A 112 10.18 -15.25 21.80
CA ASP A 112 9.46 -16.12 22.71
C ASP A 112 10.43 -16.81 23.69
N ALA A 113 11.61 -17.21 23.21
CA ALA A 113 12.68 -17.76 24.07
C ALA A 113 13.32 -16.70 24.98
N ARG A 114 13.38 -15.43 24.54
CA ARG A 114 13.97 -14.30 25.29
C ARG A 114 13.03 -13.08 25.26
N PRO A 115 11.97 -13.06 26.10
CA PRO A 115 11.07 -11.92 26.16
C PRO A 115 11.83 -10.67 26.65
N ARG A 116 11.56 -9.49 26.05
CA ARG A 116 11.99 -8.21 26.67
C ARG A 116 10.90 -7.77 27.62
N ASN A 117 11.31 -6.99 28.61
CA ASN A 117 10.42 -6.19 29.43
C ASN A 117 9.47 -5.35 28.55
N GLU A 118 8.18 -5.37 28.88
CA GLU A 118 7.09 -4.70 28.15
C GLU A 118 7.22 -3.17 28.18
N GLU A 119 7.98 -2.63 29.13
CA GLU A 119 8.26 -1.19 29.26
C GLU A 119 9.22 -0.64 28.19
N TYR A 120 9.87 -1.51 27.40
CA TYR A 120 10.88 -1.10 26.43
C TYR A 120 10.60 -1.55 24.99
N GLY A 121 10.63 -0.59 24.07
CA GLY A 121 10.59 -0.80 22.63
C GLY A 121 9.18 -0.73 22.02
N ILE A 122 9.13 -0.78 20.69
CA ILE A 122 7.88 -0.74 19.93
C ILE A 122 7.28 -2.16 19.90
N PRO A 123 5.98 -2.34 20.21
CA PRO A 123 5.30 -3.63 20.09
C PRO A 123 5.50 -4.27 18.71
N ALA A 124 5.84 -5.56 18.70
CA ALA A 124 6.03 -6.28 17.45
C ALA A 124 4.68 -6.69 16.83
N HIS A 125 4.44 -6.26 15.59
CA HIS A 125 3.26 -6.63 14.81
C HIS A 125 3.62 -7.69 13.78
N TYR A 126 3.72 -8.92 14.28
CA TYR A 126 4.14 -10.07 13.47
C TYR A 126 3.17 -10.41 12.34
N GLY A 127 1.86 -10.40 12.59
CA GLY A 127 0.87 -10.69 11.56
C GLY A 127 0.89 -9.75 10.34
N LEU A 128 1.09 -8.45 10.54
CA LEU A 128 1.20 -7.52 9.40
C LEU A 128 2.50 -7.71 8.62
N LEU A 129 3.62 -7.97 9.30
CA LEU A 129 4.87 -8.30 8.63
C LEU A 129 4.72 -9.60 7.83
N ALA A 130 4.08 -10.61 8.42
CA ALA A 130 3.80 -11.86 7.72
C ALA A 130 2.91 -11.63 6.50
N ALA A 131 1.93 -10.72 6.60
CA ALA A 131 1.10 -10.33 5.45
C ALA A 131 1.92 -9.69 4.32
N LEU A 132 2.92 -8.85 4.62
CA LEU A 132 3.80 -8.30 3.58
C LEU A 132 4.64 -9.38 2.90
N GLY A 133 5.18 -10.34 3.65
CA GLY A 133 5.94 -11.46 3.10
C GLY A 133 5.09 -12.39 2.24
N ALA A 134 3.92 -12.79 2.76
CA ALA A 134 2.96 -13.59 2.01
C ALA A 134 2.43 -12.84 0.78
N GLY A 135 2.17 -11.53 0.90
CA GLY A 135 1.71 -10.68 -0.20
C GLY A 135 2.73 -10.62 -1.34
N MET A 136 4.03 -10.48 -1.02
CA MET A 136 5.10 -10.54 -2.02
C MET A 136 5.13 -11.90 -2.76
N MET A 137 4.92 -13.01 -2.05
CA MET A 137 4.83 -14.34 -2.67
C MET A 137 3.59 -14.47 -3.58
N VAL A 138 2.45 -13.92 -3.18
CA VAL A 138 1.23 -13.91 -4.00
C VAL A 138 1.41 -13.05 -5.25
N VAL A 139 2.00 -11.86 -5.13
CA VAL A 139 2.35 -11.02 -6.30
C VAL A 139 3.27 -11.78 -7.23
N ALA A 140 4.30 -12.46 -6.72
CA ALA A 140 5.21 -13.25 -7.55
C ALA A 140 4.48 -14.35 -8.34
N LEU A 141 3.52 -15.03 -7.70
CA LEU A 141 2.69 -16.04 -8.36
C LEU A 141 1.78 -15.41 -9.44
N LEU A 142 1.07 -14.34 -9.11
CA LEU A 142 0.13 -13.69 -10.04
C LEU A 142 0.87 -13.07 -11.24
N SER A 143 2.01 -12.42 -11.02
CA SER A 143 2.89 -11.90 -12.07
C SER A 143 3.41 -13.03 -12.97
N ALA A 144 3.87 -14.15 -12.39
CA ALA A 144 4.28 -15.30 -13.19
C ALA A 144 3.11 -15.85 -14.03
N THR A 145 1.90 -15.93 -13.48
CA THR A 145 0.72 -16.40 -14.22
C THR A 145 0.29 -15.45 -15.33
N TYR A 146 0.50 -14.14 -15.16
CA TYR A 146 0.30 -13.16 -16.22
C TYR A 146 1.23 -13.43 -17.41
N HIS A 147 2.50 -13.71 -17.17
CA HIS A 147 3.46 -14.02 -18.24
C HIS A 147 3.19 -15.36 -18.93
N ILE A 148 2.47 -16.28 -18.29
CA ILE A 148 2.02 -17.50 -18.98
C ILE A 148 1.01 -17.16 -20.08
N CYS A 149 0.09 -16.21 -19.89
CA CYS A 149 -0.80 -15.72 -20.95
C CYS A 149 -1.10 -14.23 -20.73
N PRO A 150 -0.30 -13.33 -21.33
CA PRO A 150 -0.46 -11.90 -21.12
C PRO A 150 -1.71 -11.39 -21.83
N ASN A 151 -2.70 -10.93 -21.06
CA ASN A 151 -3.90 -10.29 -21.57
C ASN A 151 -4.45 -9.27 -20.56
N ARG A 152 -5.45 -8.48 -20.97
CA ARG A 152 -6.01 -7.40 -20.14
C ARG A 152 -6.63 -7.88 -18.83
N LEU A 153 -7.20 -9.08 -18.80
CA LEU A 153 -7.80 -9.65 -17.59
C LEU A 153 -6.69 -10.06 -16.60
N ASN A 154 -5.69 -10.81 -17.09
CA ASN A 154 -4.54 -11.27 -16.32
C ASN A 154 -3.69 -10.11 -15.78
N PHE A 155 -3.57 -9.03 -16.55
CA PHE A 155 -2.89 -7.80 -16.14
C PHE A 155 -3.52 -7.16 -14.89
N GLN A 156 -4.86 -7.08 -14.84
CA GLN A 156 -5.56 -6.52 -13.68
C GLN A 156 -5.37 -7.36 -12.43
N PHE A 157 -5.24 -8.68 -12.58
CA PHE A 157 -5.04 -9.58 -11.47
C PHE A 157 -3.70 -9.33 -10.76
N ASP A 158 -2.60 -9.24 -11.51
CA ASP A 158 -1.29 -8.90 -10.95
C ASP A 158 -1.25 -7.50 -10.31
N THR A 159 -1.72 -6.50 -11.06
CA THR A 159 -1.71 -5.09 -10.63
C THR A 159 -2.51 -4.86 -9.34
N SER A 160 -3.63 -5.56 -9.17
CA SER A 160 -4.46 -5.42 -7.96
C SER A 160 -3.72 -5.85 -6.70
N PHE A 161 -2.93 -6.92 -6.75
CA PHE A 161 -2.13 -7.37 -5.62
C PHE A 161 -0.92 -6.48 -5.35
N MET A 162 -0.39 -5.79 -6.37
CA MET A 162 0.58 -4.71 -6.15
C MET A 162 -0.02 -3.57 -5.33
N TYR A 163 -1.27 -3.16 -5.60
CA TYR A 163 -1.96 -2.16 -4.77
C TYR A 163 -2.19 -2.64 -3.34
N VAL A 164 -2.56 -3.91 -3.16
CA VAL A 164 -2.68 -4.52 -1.82
C VAL A 164 -1.35 -4.38 -1.06
N LEU A 165 -0.23 -4.77 -1.69
CA LEU A 165 1.09 -4.70 -1.07
C LEU A 165 1.51 -3.26 -0.74
N ALA A 166 1.23 -2.30 -1.62
CA ALA A 166 1.52 -0.88 -1.41
C ALA A 166 0.74 -0.31 -0.21
N VAL A 167 -0.57 -0.58 -0.12
CA VAL A 167 -1.40 -0.12 1.00
C VAL A 167 -0.98 -0.79 2.32
N LEU A 168 -0.69 -2.09 2.32
CA LEU A 168 -0.18 -2.77 3.51
C LEU A 168 1.19 -2.22 3.95
N SER A 169 2.05 -1.84 3.00
CA SER A 169 3.33 -1.21 3.29
C SER A 169 3.13 0.16 3.94
N MET A 170 2.21 0.98 3.41
CA MET A 170 1.84 2.26 4.00
C MET A 170 1.29 2.11 5.42
N VAL A 171 0.39 1.15 5.63
CA VAL A 171 -0.15 0.80 6.96
C VAL A 171 0.97 0.40 7.91
N LYS A 172 1.96 -0.38 7.45
CA LYS A 172 3.10 -0.80 8.27
C LYS A 172 3.99 0.38 8.65
N ILE A 173 4.27 1.28 7.71
CA ILE A 173 5.05 2.50 7.97
C ILE A 173 4.31 3.38 8.98
N TYR A 174 3.00 3.57 8.80
CA TYR A 174 2.16 4.35 9.69
C TYR A 174 2.13 3.77 11.12
N GLN A 175 1.89 2.47 11.26
CA GLN A 175 1.92 1.77 12.56
C GLN A 175 3.28 1.89 13.26
N SER A 176 4.37 1.89 12.51
CA SER A 176 5.71 2.01 13.09
C SER A 176 5.96 3.40 13.68
N ARG A 177 5.23 4.43 13.22
CA ARG A 177 5.23 5.78 13.79
C ARG A 177 4.15 5.99 14.86
N HIS A 178 2.99 5.35 14.71
CA HIS A 178 1.83 5.49 15.59
C HIS A 178 1.31 4.11 16.04
N PRO A 179 1.94 3.46 17.04
CA PRO A 179 1.61 2.09 17.43
C PRO A 179 0.19 1.91 17.99
N ASP A 180 -0.40 2.97 18.55
CA ASP A 180 -1.73 2.94 19.18
C ASP A 180 -2.90 3.25 18.23
N VAL A 181 -2.62 4.00 17.16
CA VAL A 181 -3.60 4.42 16.16
C VAL A 181 -3.45 3.52 14.95
N ASN A 182 -4.04 2.33 15.04
CA ASN A 182 -3.97 1.35 13.97
C ASN A 182 -5.32 1.22 13.24
N ALA A 183 -5.27 1.28 11.91
CA ALA A 183 -6.40 0.92 11.06
C ALA A 183 -6.78 -0.55 11.27
N ARG A 184 -8.08 -0.83 11.35
CA ARG A 184 -8.59 -2.21 11.47
C ARG A 184 -8.40 -2.90 10.11
N ALA A 185 -7.92 -4.14 10.11
CA ALA A 185 -7.66 -4.89 8.88
C ALA A 185 -8.88 -4.90 7.94
N HIS A 186 -10.09 -5.18 8.44
CA HIS A 186 -11.31 -5.14 7.63
C HIS A 186 -11.59 -3.77 7.00
N ALA A 187 -11.31 -2.66 7.70
CA ALA A 187 -11.48 -1.32 7.14
C ALA A 187 -10.43 -1.06 6.04
N THR A 188 -9.17 -1.46 6.27
CA THR A 188 -8.10 -1.34 5.27
C THR A 188 -8.43 -2.13 4.00
N PHE A 189 -8.82 -3.40 4.14
CA PHE A 189 -9.21 -4.24 2.99
C PHE A 189 -10.53 -3.77 2.34
N GLY A 190 -11.46 -3.18 3.10
CA GLY A 190 -12.66 -2.56 2.55
C GLY A 190 -12.36 -1.34 1.67
N VAL A 191 -11.51 -0.43 2.14
CA VAL A 191 -11.03 0.72 1.35
C VAL A 191 -10.30 0.25 0.10
N LEU A 192 -9.47 -0.77 0.24
CA LEU A 192 -8.74 -1.37 -0.86
C LEU A 192 -9.68 -2.01 -1.90
N ALA A 193 -10.75 -2.68 -1.48
CA ALA A 193 -11.75 -3.23 -2.39
C ALA A 193 -12.44 -2.14 -3.21
N VAL A 194 -12.79 -1.01 -2.57
CA VAL A 194 -13.36 0.16 -3.28
C VAL A 194 -12.33 0.74 -4.27
N LEU A 195 -11.07 0.88 -3.85
CA LEU A 195 -10.00 1.37 -4.73
C LEU A 195 -9.81 0.46 -5.95
N ILE A 196 -9.75 -0.86 -5.75
CA ILE A 196 -9.61 -1.83 -6.83
C ILE A 196 -10.84 -1.77 -7.75
N ALA A 197 -12.05 -1.66 -7.21
CA ALA A 197 -13.26 -1.52 -8.03
C ALA A 197 -13.24 -0.27 -8.91
N LEU A 198 -12.77 0.87 -8.39
CA LEU A 198 -12.59 2.10 -9.16
C LEU A 198 -11.53 1.94 -10.25
N VAL A 199 -10.43 1.24 -9.97
CA VAL A 199 -9.39 0.95 -10.97
C VAL A 199 -9.94 0.05 -12.08
N VAL A 200 -10.61 -1.05 -11.72
CA VAL A 200 -11.21 -1.99 -12.68
C VAL A 200 -12.20 -1.26 -13.59
N TRP A 201 -13.06 -0.42 -13.01
CA TRP A 201 -13.99 0.41 -13.79
C TRP A 201 -13.24 1.37 -14.72
N GLY A 202 -12.20 2.04 -14.22
CA GLY A 202 -11.37 2.95 -15.02
C GLY A 202 -10.72 2.26 -16.22
N VAL A 203 -10.21 1.04 -16.04
CA VAL A 203 -9.52 0.28 -17.09
C VAL A 203 -10.50 -0.34 -18.11
N LEU A 204 -11.66 -0.84 -17.66
CA LEU A 204 -12.60 -1.55 -18.55
C LEU A 204 -13.65 -0.65 -19.22
N GLY A 205 -14.06 0.44 -18.56
CA GLY A 205 -15.20 1.25 -18.99
C GLY A 205 -15.11 2.73 -18.64
N GLY A 206 -13.94 3.21 -18.23
CA GLY A 206 -13.74 4.61 -17.85
C GLY A 206 -13.84 5.56 -19.04
N GLY A 207 -14.90 6.38 -19.09
CA GLY A 207 -15.03 7.47 -20.05
C GLY A 207 -14.34 8.76 -19.58
N ALA A 208 -14.28 9.78 -20.45
CA ALA A 208 -13.67 11.07 -20.15
C ALA A 208 -14.24 11.75 -18.89
N PHE A 209 -15.54 11.57 -18.62
CA PHE A 209 -16.17 12.08 -17.40
C PHE A 209 -15.62 11.41 -16.13
N PHE A 210 -15.49 10.08 -16.13
CA PHE A 210 -14.94 9.34 -15.00
C PHE A 210 -13.51 9.79 -14.70
N TRP A 211 -12.66 9.86 -15.74
CA TRP A 211 -11.28 10.30 -15.61
C TRP A 211 -11.16 11.77 -15.17
N GLY A 212 -12.01 12.66 -15.70
CA GLY A 212 -12.06 14.06 -15.28
C GLY A 212 -12.39 14.21 -13.80
N VAL A 213 -13.45 13.54 -13.33
CA VAL A 213 -13.83 13.55 -11.91
C VAL A 213 -12.74 12.92 -11.04
N PHE A 214 -12.19 11.77 -11.45
CA PHE A 214 -11.12 11.09 -10.71
C PHE A 214 -9.88 11.97 -10.56
N THR A 215 -9.43 12.62 -11.65
CA THR A 215 -8.27 13.51 -11.63
C THR A 215 -8.49 14.72 -10.73
N VAL A 216 -9.68 15.35 -10.77
CA VAL A 216 -10.00 16.47 -9.87
C VAL A 216 -9.95 16.02 -8.41
N LEU A 217 -10.58 14.88 -8.08
CA LEU A 217 -10.55 14.33 -6.71
C LEU A 217 -9.13 13.97 -6.27
N HIS A 218 -8.33 13.39 -7.16
CA HIS A 218 -6.94 13.02 -6.90
C HIS A 218 -6.07 14.26 -6.59
N VAL A 219 -6.09 15.27 -7.46
CA VAL A 219 -5.36 16.53 -7.27
C VAL A 219 -5.77 17.21 -5.98
N PHE A 220 -7.07 17.29 -5.71
CA PHE A 220 -7.59 17.89 -4.49
C PHE A 220 -7.15 17.13 -3.23
N THR A 221 -7.21 15.80 -3.25
CA THR A 221 -6.79 14.96 -2.12
C THR A 221 -5.30 15.10 -1.83
N ILE A 222 -4.46 15.13 -2.86
CA ILE A 222 -3.01 15.31 -2.70
C ILE A 222 -2.68 16.71 -2.18
N LEU A 223 -3.39 17.74 -2.64
CA LEU A 223 -3.23 19.09 -2.12
C LEU A 223 -3.57 19.15 -0.62
N LEU A 224 -4.70 18.57 -0.21
CA LEU A 224 -5.07 18.51 1.21
C LEU A 224 -4.06 17.72 2.04
N LEU A 225 -3.60 16.57 1.55
CA LEU A 225 -2.57 15.78 2.23
C LEU A 225 -1.26 16.55 2.37
N SER A 226 -0.89 17.29 1.32
CA SER A 226 0.29 18.15 1.29
C SER A 226 0.24 19.27 2.32
N LEU A 227 -0.92 19.93 2.47
CA LEU A 227 -1.15 20.92 3.50
C LEU A 227 -1.08 20.31 4.90
N HIS A 228 -1.66 19.12 5.11
CA HIS A 228 -1.53 18.41 6.37
C HIS A 228 -0.07 18.06 6.68
N ILE A 229 0.72 17.60 5.70
CA ILE A 229 2.14 17.28 5.89
C ILE A 229 2.94 18.55 6.23
N TYR A 230 2.69 19.66 5.51
CA TYR A 230 3.39 20.92 5.72
C TYR A 230 3.16 21.49 7.13
N TYR A 231 1.90 21.47 7.60
CA TYR A 231 1.49 21.96 8.93
C TYR A 231 1.46 20.88 10.02
N LEU A 232 2.15 19.75 9.87
CA LEU A 232 2.24 18.69 10.90
C LEU A 232 0.88 18.18 11.42
N GLY A 233 -0.11 18.09 10.54
CA GLY A 233 -1.46 17.64 10.88
C GLY A 233 -2.27 18.64 11.72
N GLN A 234 -1.76 19.85 11.95
CA GLN A 234 -2.52 20.93 12.61
C GLN A 234 -3.49 21.65 11.66
N PHE A 235 -3.33 21.44 10.35
CA PHE A 235 -4.22 22.03 9.36
C PHE A 235 -5.62 21.43 9.49
N ARG A 236 -6.63 22.28 9.64
CA ARG A 236 -8.04 21.93 9.55
C ARG A 236 -8.64 22.70 8.39
N PHE A 237 -9.43 22.01 7.57
CA PHE A 237 -10.11 22.65 6.45
C PHE A 237 -11.37 23.35 6.95
N GLU A 238 -11.20 24.55 7.51
CA GLU A 238 -12.28 25.40 8.03
C GLU A 238 -12.38 26.68 7.19
N LYS A 239 -13.61 27.14 6.94
CA LYS A 239 -13.88 28.35 6.12
C LYS A 239 -13.15 29.57 6.68
N ASP A 240 -13.05 29.67 7.99
CA ASP A 240 -12.41 30.78 8.70
C ASP A 240 -10.91 30.88 8.41
N ILE A 241 -10.22 29.75 8.25
CA ILE A 241 -8.79 29.70 7.94
C ILE A 241 -8.55 30.20 6.52
N ILE A 242 -9.41 29.83 5.57
CA ILE A 242 -9.33 30.29 4.18
C ILE A 242 -9.57 31.80 4.10
N GLN A 243 -10.56 32.32 4.83
CA GLN A 243 -10.87 33.75 4.87
C GLN A 243 -9.74 34.56 5.51
N ARG A 244 -9.14 34.06 6.61
CA ARG A 244 -7.98 34.69 7.25
C ARG A 244 -6.75 34.67 6.34
N ALA A 245 -6.44 33.53 5.72
CA ALA A 245 -5.33 33.41 4.78
C ALA A 245 -5.51 34.36 3.58
N ALA A 246 -6.72 34.44 3.02
CA ALA A 246 -7.02 35.36 1.91
C ALA A 246 -6.89 36.84 2.33
N ARG A 247 -7.31 37.20 3.54
CA ARG A 247 -7.16 38.57 4.07
C ARG A 247 -5.69 38.91 4.33
N GLU A 248 -4.92 38.03 4.96
CA GLU A 248 -3.49 38.21 5.22
C GLU A 248 -2.67 38.32 3.93
N LEU A 249 -2.99 37.53 2.90
CA LEU A 249 -2.34 37.61 1.59
C LEU A 249 -2.65 38.94 0.88
N ARG A 250 -3.86 39.47 1.07
CA ARG A 250 -4.30 40.74 0.48
C ARG A 250 -3.70 41.96 1.19
N GLU A 251 -3.53 41.89 2.51
CA GLU A 251 -2.99 42.99 3.32
C GLU A 251 -1.46 43.03 3.34
N ASN A 252 -0.78 41.87 3.24
CA ASN A 252 0.68 41.79 3.27
C ASN A 252 1.23 40.67 2.35
N PRO A 253 1.28 40.92 1.03
CA PRO A 253 1.73 39.90 0.05
C PRO A 253 3.16 39.41 0.32
N GLY A 254 4.05 40.27 0.82
CA GLY A 254 5.45 39.93 1.14
C GLY A 254 5.63 38.91 2.27
N ARG A 255 4.64 38.77 3.16
CA ARG A 255 4.70 37.83 4.30
C ARG A 255 4.26 36.42 3.89
N GLY A 256 3.36 36.30 2.91
CA GLY A 256 2.95 35.02 2.33
C GLY A 256 4.05 34.32 1.51
N LEU A 257 5.04 35.07 1.03
CA LEU A 257 6.19 34.56 0.26
C LEU A 257 7.27 33.92 1.13
N ARG A 258 7.24 34.11 2.46
CA ARG A 258 8.23 33.51 3.37
C ARG A 258 7.70 32.19 3.93
N PRO A 259 8.21 31.04 3.47
CA PRO A 259 7.77 29.74 4.00
C PRO A 259 8.22 29.57 5.45
N LEU A 260 7.31 29.10 6.31
CA LEU A 260 7.63 28.70 7.69
C LEU A 260 8.63 27.52 7.72
N TYR A 261 8.45 26.53 6.82
CA TYR A 261 9.25 25.31 6.80
C TYR A 261 9.79 25.02 5.40
N THR A 262 10.89 25.68 5.02
CA THR A 262 11.51 25.60 3.68
C THR A 262 11.73 24.16 3.19
N ALA A 263 12.38 23.31 3.99
CA ALA A 263 12.68 21.92 3.58
C ALA A 263 11.41 21.09 3.30
N ARG A 264 10.35 21.29 4.08
CA ARG A 264 9.07 20.60 3.85
C ARG A 264 8.32 21.16 2.67
N LEU A 265 8.37 22.47 2.46
CA LEU A 265 7.80 23.10 1.28
C LEU A 265 8.43 22.52 0.01
N VAL A 266 9.77 22.42 -0.04
CA VAL A 266 10.47 21.82 -1.19
C VAL A 266 10.03 20.37 -1.42
N MET A 267 9.98 19.55 -0.36
CA MET A 267 9.52 18.15 -0.46
C MET A 267 8.08 18.04 -0.98
N VAL A 268 7.18 18.89 -0.46
CA VAL A 268 5.77 18.93 -0.87
C VAL A 268 5.64 19.39 -2.32
N LEU A 269 6.39 20.42 -2.74
CA LEU A 269 6.37 20.91 -4.12
C LEU A 269 6.86 19.84 -5.09
N LEU A 270 7.98 19.16 -4.79
CA LEU A 270 8.50 18.05 -5.59
C LEU A 270 7.47 16.91 -5.70
N GLY A 271 6.83 16.57 -4.58
CA GLY A 271 5.78 15.56 -4.56
C GLY A 271 4.57 15.94 -5.42
N ASN A 272 4.09 17.18 -5.31
CA ASN A 272 2.95 17.65 -6.11
C ASN A 272 3.31 17.75 -7.59
N SER A 273 4.50 18.25 -7.94
CA SER A 273 4.92 18.32 -9.34
C SER A 273 4.99 16.94 -9.98
N ALA A 274 5.48 15.93 -9.26
CA ALA A 274 5.49 14.56 -9.75
C ALA A 274 4.07 14.00 -9.95
N ASN A 275 3.16 14.23 -8.99
CA ASN A 275 1.77 13.77 -9.11
C ASN A 275 1.02 14.48 -10.25
N TRP A 276 1.21 15.79 -10.42
CA TRP A 276 0.59 16.54 -11.52
C TRP A 276 1.15 16.12 -12.87
N ALA A 277 2.45 15.85 -12.97
CA ALA A 277 3.05 15.32 -14.18
C ALA A 277 2.43 13.96 -14.55
N ILE A 278 2.31 13.03 -13.59
CA ILE A 278 1.66 11.73 -13.82
C ILE A 278 0.18 11.94 -14.24
N ALA A 279 -0.55 12.82 -13.56
CA ALA A 279 -1.96 13.08 -13.89
C ALA A 279 -2.17 13.72 -15.28
N LEU A 280 -1.22 14.49 -15.78
CA LEU A 280 -1.29 15.14 -17.09
C LEU A 280 -0.86 14.22 -18.24
N TYR A 281 0.22 13.44 -18.04
CA TYR A 281 0.81 12.63 -19.09
C TYR A 281 0.29 11.18 -19.13
N GLY A 282 -0.30 10.70 -18.05
CA GLY A 282 -0.76 9.31 -17.92
C GLY A 282 0.38 8.37 -17.52
#